data_AF-A0A6N3HD23-F1
#
_entry.id   AF-A0A6N3HD23-F1
#
_cell.length_a   1.000
_cell.length_b   1.000
_cell.length_c   1.000
_cell.angle_alpha   90.00
_cell.angle_beta   90.00
_cell.angle_gamma   90.00
#
_symmetry.space_group_name_H-M   'P 1'
#
loop_
_entity.id
_entity.type
_entity.pdbx_description
1 polymer ?
#
loop_
_entity_poly.entity_id
_entity_poly.type
_entity_poly.pdbx_seq_one_letter_code
_entity_poly.pdbx_strand_id
1 'polypeptide(L)'
;MDKVNDLSDQVRNYRIGYTYYWNAKIPFLYKGVIVTGISVGVLFYFFKDGNEILFSCDAKSYQENSGLPDRTLFDHFYGSSLLDARLDTETGIRFKINDKAAIEIHRKGYTYLWEIKNFYYDRQVSSYFNRPVSSSRSEFINLLRQHEFTDLQVPSYFTEEVKSKENNDI
;
A
#
# COMPACT_ATOMS: atom_id res chain seq x y z
N MET A 1 -3.68 -35.13 24.86
CA MET A 1 -4.19 -34.66 23.56
C MET A 1 -3.88 -33.17 23.53
N ASP A 2 -2.72 -32.83 23.00
CA ASP A 2 -2.31 -31.45 22.86
C ASP A 2 -3.22 -30.83 21.80
N LYS A 3 -3.93 -29.77 22.18
CA LYS A 3 -4.66 -28.94 21.22
C LYS A 3 -3.60 -28.35 20.30
N VAL A 4 -3.50 -28.88 19.09
CA VAL A 4 -2.84 -28.19 17.99
C VAL A 4 -3.63 -26.88 17.84
N ASN A 5 -3.06 -25.77 18.33
CA ASN A 5 -3.60 -24.45 18.07
C ASN A 5 -3.55 -24.28 16.56
N ASP A 6 -4.71 -24.42 15.91
CA ASP A 6 -4.82 -24.12 14.50
C ASP A 6 -4.59 -22.61 14.35
N LEU A 7 -3.44 -22.25 13.78
CA LEU A 7 -3.05 -20.86 13.54
C LEU A 7 -4.02 -20.14 12.59
N SER A 8 -4.96 -20.87 11.97
CA SER A 8 -6.01 -20.34 11.11
C SER A 8 -7.01 -19.44 11.85
N ASP A 9 -7.28 -19.70 13.13
CA ASP A 9 -8.26 -18.97 13.95
C ASP A 9 -7.64 -17.80 14.75
N GLN A 10 -6.32 -17.62 14.70
CA GLN A 10 -5.67 -16.53 15.43
C GLN A 10 -5.96 -15.19 14.75
N VAL A 11 -6.67 -14.30 15.45
CA VAL A 11 -6.90 -12.92 15.01
C VAL A 11 -5.56 -12.16 14.99
N ARG A 12 -5.28 -11.55 13.85
CA ARG A 12 -4.11 -10.69 13.63
C ARG A 12 -4.55 -9.28 13.32
N ASN A 13 -3.69 -8.32 13.63
CA ASN A 13 -3.93 -6.91 13.39
C ASN A 13 -3.07 -6.42 12.23
N TYR A 14 -3.65 -5.58 11.38
CA TYR A 14 -3.00 -5.09 10.18
C TYR A 14 -3.19 -3.59 10.02
N ARG A 15 -2.13 -2.93 9.55
CA ARG A 15 -2.24 -1.63 8.87
C ARG A 15 -2.58 -1.84 7.41
N ILE A 16 -3.23 -0.83 6.86
CA ILE A 16 -3.67 -0.80 5.47
C ILE A 16 -2.69 0.01 4.64
N GLY A 17 -2.33 -0.49 3.46
CA GLY A 17 -1.53 0.23 2.50
C GLY A 17 -2.06 0.11 1.08
N TYR A 18 -1.59 1.03 0.24
CA TYR A 18 -1.89 1.05 -1.18
C TYR A 18 -0.63 1.24 -2.01
N THR A 19 -0.54 0.48 -3.08
CA THR A 19 0.49 0.62 -4.09
C THR A 19 -0.04 1.49 -5.20
N TYR A 20 0.53 2.68 -5.40
CA TYR A 20 0.26 3.51 -6.56
C TYR A 20 1.22 3.13 -7.68
N TYR A 21 0.68 2.85 -8.86
CA TYR A 21 1.44 2.32 -9.99
C TYR A 21 1.33 3.21 -11.22
N TRP A 22 2.42 3.28 -11.98
CA TRP A 22 2.57 4.04 -13.22
C TRP A 22 3.20 3.18 -14.30
N ASN A 23 2.52 3.06 -15.45
CA ASN A 23 3.06 2.35 -16.61
C ASN A 23 4.15 3.18 -17.29
N ALA A 24 5.25 2.56 -17.68
CA ALA A 24 6.17 3.14 -18.64
C ALA A 24 5.43 3.33 -19.98
N LYS A 25 5.60 4.47 -20.64
CA LYS A 25 5.01 4.69 -21.97
C LYS A 25 5.58 3.72 -23.00
N ILE A 26 6.87 3.42 -22.88
CA ILE A 26 7.59 2.44 -23.69
C ILE A 26 8.38 1.55 -22.71
N PRO A 27 8.15 0.22 -22.71
CA PRO A 27 8.96 -0.70 -21.90
C PRO A 27 10.45 -0.57 -22.23
N PHE A 28 11.31 -0.69 -21.22
CA PHE A 28 12.75 -0.46 -21.36
C PHE A 28 13.58 -1.52 -20.63
N LEU A 29 14.82 -1.73 -21.08
CA LEU A 29 15.75 -2.67 -20.44
C LEU A 29 16.48 -1.99 -19.28
N TYR A 30 16.40 -2.57 -18.09
CA TYR A 30 17.12 -2.10 -16.91
C TYR A 30 17.63 -3.30 -16.10
N LYS A 31 18.92 -3.32 -15.75
CA LYS A 31 19.57 -4.42 -15.00
C LYS A 31 19.25 -5.83 -15.57
N GLY A 32 19.23 -5.95 -16.90
CA GLY A 32 18.99 -7.22 -17.59
C GLY A 32 17.53 -7.68 -17.60
N VAL A 33 16.58 -6.84 -17.19
CA VAL A 33 15.15 -7.16 -17.21
C VAL A 33 14.35 -6.08 -17.93
N ILE A 34 13.24 -6.47 -18.57
CA ILE A 34 12.31 -5.51 -19.17
C ILE A 34 11.47 -4.90 -18.05
N VAL A 35 11.47 -3.58 -17.96
CA VAL A 35 10.67 -2.81 -17.01
C VAL A 35 9.48 -2.21 -17.75
N THR A 36 8.30 -2.41 -17.18
CA THR A 36 7.01 -1.99 -17.76
C THR A 36 6.33 -0.90 -16.94
N GLY A 37 6.82 -0.62 -15.74
CA GLY A 37 6.30 0.42 -14.88
C GLY A 37 7.12 0.62 -13.61
N ILE A 38 6.63 1.55 -12.79
CA ILE A 38 7.15 1.85 -11.46
C ILE A 38 5.99 1.99 -10.49
N SER A 39 6.25 1.74 -9.21
CA SER A 39 5.23 1.87 -8.18
C SER A 39 5.80 2.31 -6.83
N VAL A 40 4.91 2.84 -5.98
CA VAL A 40 5.22 3.24 -4.61
C VAL A 40 4.19 2.62 -3.67
N GLY A 41 4.65 1.92 -2.64
CA GLY A 41 3.82 1.42 -1.56
C GLY A 41 3.69 2.48 -0.47
N VAL A 42 2.47 2.87 -0.14
CA VAL A 42 2.14 3.84 0.91
C VAL A 42 1.35 3.13 2.00
N LEU A 43 1.81 3.23 3.25
CA LEU A 43 1.10 2.68 4.40
C LEU A 43 0.36 3.80 5.14
N PHE A 44 -0.87 3.51 5.56
CA PHE A 44 -1.72 4.43 6.31
C PHE A 44 -1.84 4.01 7.77
N TYR A 45 -1.91 5.02 8.62
CA TYR A 45 -2.17 4.93 10.04
C TYR A 45 -3.46 5.70 10.30
N PHE A 46 -4.53 5.00 10.67
CA PHE A 46 -5.82 5.61 10.96
C PHE A 46 -6.03 5.69 12.46
N PHE A 47 -6.61 6.78 12.95
CA PHE A 47 -6.84 6.99 14.37
C PHE A 47 -8.29 7.40 14.62
N LYS A 48 -8.85 6.95 15.75
CA LYS A 48 -10.15 7.39 16.27
C LYS A 48 -10.00 7.62 17.77
N ASP A 49 -10.46 8.79 18.23
CA ASP A 49 -10.33 9.20 19.64
C ASP A 49 -8.88 9.10 20.17
N GLY A 50 -7.90 9.37 19.30
CA GLY A 50 -6.46 9.32 19.62
C GLY A 50 -5.83 7.93 19.57
N ASN A 51 -6.60 6.87 19.35
CA ASN A 51 -6.11 5.49 19.28
C ASN A 51 -5.98 5.02 17.84
N GLU A 52 -4.89 4.32 17.52
CA GLU A 52 -4.72 3.70 16.20
C GLU A 52 -5.78 2.60 16.00
N ILE A 53 -6.44 2.63 14.85
CA ILE A 53 -7.42 1.64 14.43
C ILE A 53 -6.74 0.70 13.44
N LEU A 54 -6.74 -0.58 13.80
CA LEU A 54 -6.17 -1.65 13.00
C LEU A 54 -7.28 -2.50 12.40
N PHE A 55 -7.03 -3.06 11.22
CA PHE A 55 -7.87 -4.09 10.67
C PHE A 55 -7.55 -5.41 11.36
N SER A 56 -8.51 -5.98 12.10
CA SER A 56 -8.35 -7.24 12.81
C SER A 56 -9.10 -8.35 12.08
N CYS A 57 -8.41 -9.43 11.71
CA CYS A 57 -9.04 -10.62 11.15
C CYS A 57 -8.20 -11.88 11.38
N ASP A 58 -8.85 -13.04 11.42
CA ASP A 58 -8.18 -14.33 11.34
C ASP A 58 -7.73 -14.65 9.89
N ALA A 59 -6.97 -15.73 9.70
CA ALA A 59 -6.40 -16.06 8.39
C ALA A 59 -7.44 -16.50 7.36
N LYS A 60 -8.52 -17.17 7.81
CA LYS A 60 -9.61 -17.62 6.95
C LYS A 60 -10.43 -16.43 6.47
N SER A 61 -10.83 -15.57 7.39
CA SER A 61 -11.49 -14.29 7.14
C SER A 61 -10.65 -13.39 6.24
N TYR A 62 -9.32 -13.39 6.37
CA TYR A 62 -8.44 -12.64 5.46
C TYR A 62 -8.53 -13.13 4.01
N GLN A 63 -8.60 -14.44 3.80
CA GLN A 63 -8.72 -15.05 2.46
C GLN A 63 -10.12 -14.85 1.87
N GLU A 64 -11.17 -14.99 2.70
CA GLU A 64 -12.58 -14.89 2.30
C GLU A 64 -13.02 -13.42 2.07
N ASN A 65 -12.49 -12.46 2.83
CA ASN A 65 -12.81 -11.03 2.68
C ASN A 65 -11.95 -10.36 1.60
N SER A 66 -11.87 -10.95 0.41
CA SER A 66 -11.02 -10.55 -0.72
C SER A 66 -11.29 -9.13 -1.29
N GLY A 67 -11.79 -8.15 -0.52
CA GLY A 67 -12.29 -6.90 -1.04
C GLY A 67 -12.36 -5.74 -0.06
N LEU A 68 -11.23 -5.35 0.52
CA LEU A 68 -10.96 -3.99 1.05
C LEU A 68 -11.27 -3.84 2.55
N PRO A 69 -10.30 -4.13 3.42
CA PRO A 69 -10.30 -3.79 4.85
C PRO A 69 -10.77 -2.37 5.19
N ASP A 70 -10.56 -1.42 4.28
CA ASP A 70 -11.08 -0.07 4.34
C ASP A 70 -12.60 -0.03 4.40
N ARG A 71 -13.30 -0.92 3.67
CA ARG A 71 -14.75 -1.03 3.74
C ARG A 71 -15.20 -1.56 5.10
N THR A 72 -14.45 -2.50 5.67
CA THR A 72 -14.74 -2.99 7.03
C THR A 72 -14.54 -1.90 8.08
N LEU A 73 -13.54 -1.02 7.89
CA LEU A 73 -13.24 0.05 8.84
C LEU A 73 -14.02 1.36 8.61
N PHE A 74 -14.39 1.65 7.36
CA PHE A 74 -14.86 2.96 6.89
C PHE A 74 -16.07 2.90 5.94
N ASP A 75 -16.75 1.74 5.87
CA ASP A 75 -17.92 1.41 5.03
C ASP A 75 -17.67 1.45 3.51
N HIS A 76 -17.76 2.64 2.93
CA HIS A 76 -17.66 2.88 1.48
C HIS A 76 -16.48 3.76 1.11
N PHE A 77 -15.64 4.09 2.09
CA PHE A 77 -14.48 4.92 1.91
C PHE A 77 -13.25 4.06 1.57
N TYR A 78 -12.54 4.43 0.51
CA TYR A 78 -11.26 3.82 0.16
C TYR A 78 -10.14 4.74 0.62
N GLY A 79 -9.25 4.27 1.49
CA GLY A 79 -8.11 5.08 1.94
C GLY A 79 -7.18 5.49 0.80
N SER A 80 -7.15 4.74 -0.30
CA SER A 80 -6.44 5.12 -1.53
C SER A 80 -6.93 6.44 -2.14
N SER A 81 -8.17 6.84 -1.84
CA SER A 81 -8.73 8.11 -2.30
C SER A 81 -8.26 9.33 -1.50
N LEU A 82 -7.58 9.14 -0.36
CA LEU A 82 -7.07 10.25 0.47
C LEU A 82 -5.93 11.02 -0.20
N LEU A 83 -5.16 10.34 -1.06
CA LEU A 83 -3.97 10.91 -1.66
C LEU A 83 -4.06 10.83 -3.20
N ASP A 84 -3.93 11.99 -3.83
CA ASP A 84 -3.59 12.08 -5.24
C ASP A 84 -2.07 12.00 -5.35
N ALA A 85 -1.56 10.85 -5.80
CA ALA A 85 -0.14 10.62 -6.00
C ALA A 85 0.25 11.00 -7.43
N ARG A 86 1.23 11.89 -7.59
CA ARG A 86 1.76 12.29 -8.91
C ARG A 86 3.27 12.08 -8.97
N LEU A 87 3.74 11.67 -10.15
CA LEU A 87 5.17 11.56 -10.40
C LEU A 87 5.85 12.93 -10.32
N ASP A 88 7.02 12.98 -9.68
CA ASP A 88 7.82 14.18 -9.48
C ASP A 88 9.30 13.83 -9.65
N THR A 89 9.98 14.44 -10.64
CA THR A 89 11.38 14.10 -10.96
C THR A 89 12.39 14.59 -9.92
N GLU A 90 11.99 15.43 -8.96
CA GLU A 90 12.84 15.89 -7.87
C GLU A 90 12.69 15.00 -6.63
N THR A 91 11.45 14.73 -6.22
CA THR A 91 11.16 14.02 -4.97
C THR A 91 10.77 12.55 -5.16
N GLY A 92 10.58 12.11 -6.40
CA GLY A 92 10.04 10.82 -6.81
C GLY A 92 8.53 10.90 -6.97
N ILE A 93 7.85 11.21 -5.87
CA ILE A 93 6.39 11.36 -5.83
C ILE A 93 6.04 12.65 -5.08
N ARG A 94 5.00 13.32 -5.56
CA ARG A 94 4.30 14.41 -4.87
C ARG A 94 2.90 13.94 -4.53
N PHE A 95 2.57 13.97 -3.24
CA PHE A 95 1.24 13.65 -2.77
C PHE A 95 0.45 14.93 -2.49
N LYS A 96 -0.78 14.98 -2.99
CA LYS A 96 -1.76 15.98 -2.61
C LYS A 96 -2.89 15.30 -1.85
N ILE A 97 -3.35 15.91 -0.76
CA ILE A 97 -4.53 15.43 -0.06
C ILE A 97 -5.77 15.69 -0.92
N ASN A 98 -6.63 14.69 -1.05
CA ASN A 98 -7.95 14.85 -1.63
C ASN A 98 -8.90 15.41 -0.55
N ASP A 99 -9.20 16.70 -0.64
CA ASP A 99 -9.98 17.41 0.38
C ASP A 99 -11.36 16.78 0.63
N LYS A 100 -12.01 16.26 -0.42
CA LYS A 100 -13.34 15.63 -0.28
C LYS A 100 -13.24 14.36 0.56
N ALA A 101 -12.26 13.52 0.26
CA ALA A 101 -11.99 12.28 0.99
C ALA A 101 -11.57 12.57 2.44
N ALA A 102 -10.71 13.56 2.64
CA ALA A 102 -10.23 13.99 3.96
C ALA A 102 -11.37 14.54 4.84
N ILE A 103 -12.29 15.34 4.27
CA ILE A 103 -13.47 15.84 4.98
C ILE A 103 -14.39 14.68 5.39
N GLU A 104 -14.59 13.69 4.52
CA GLU A 104 -15.46 12.55 4.83
C GLU A 104 -14.93 11.73 6.01
N ILE A 105 -13.64 11.36 5.97
CA ILE A 105 -13.04 10.56 7.06
C ILE A 105 -13.03 11.34 8.38
N HIS A 106 -12.80 12.66 8.32
CA HIS A 106 -12.86 13.51 9.51
C HIS A 106 -14.28 13.61 10.10
N ARG A 107 -15.31 13.72 9.25
CA ARG A 107 -16.73 13.69 9.70
C ARG A 107 -17.10 12.38 10.39
N LYS A 108 -16.45 11.28 10.03
CA LYS A 108 -16.61 9.97 10.67
C LYS A 108 -15.81 9.84 11.99
N GLY A 109 -15.11 10.90 12.41
CA GLY A 109 -14.34 10.97 13.66
C GLY A 109 -12.92 10.43 13.55
N TYR A 110 -12.42 10.23 12.34
CA TYR A 110 -11.08 9.67 12.12
C TYR A 110 -10.07 10.75 11.77
N THR A 111 -8.82 10.50 12.13
CA THR A 111 -7.64 11.20 11.59
C THR A 111 -6.69 10.19 10.97
N TYR A 112 -5.71 10.66 10.20
CA TYR A 112 -4.79 9.76 9.51
C TYR A 112 -3.39 10.36 9.38
N LEU A 113 -2.41 9.46 9.34
CA LEU A 113 -1.05 9.72 8.87
C LEU A 113 -0.74 8.71 7.76
N TRP A 114 0.27 9.01 6.95
CA TRP A 114 0.75 8.09 5.92
C TRP A 114 2.25 8.21 5.75
N GLU A 115 2.88 7.14 5.29
CA GLU A 115 4.29 7.13 4.92
C GLU A 115 4.54 6.32 3.65
N ILE A 116 5.55 6.71 2.88
CA ILE A 116 6.06 5.86 1.81
C ILE A 116 6.87 4.74 2.45
N LYS A 117 6.47 3.50 2.21
CA LYS A 117 7.21 2.32 2.67
C LYS A 117 8.31 1.92 1.71
N ASN A 118 7.95 1.78 0.44
CA ASN A 118 8.82 1.16 -0.55
C ASN A 118 8.62 1.79 -1.92
N PHE A 119 9.69 1.79 -2.71
CA PHE A 119 9.66 2.12 -4.13
C PHE A 119 9.96 0.86 -4.93
N TYR A 120 9.33 0.71 -6.08
CA TYR A 120 9.50 -0.46 -6.93
C TYR A 120 9.63 -0.06 -8.40
N TYR A 121 10.31 -0.92 -9.16
CA TYR A 121 10.12 -1.01 -10.60
C TYR A 121 9.51 -2.37 -10.94
N ASP A 122 8.66 -2.40 -11.95
CA ASP A 122 7.87 -3.56 -12.32
C ASP A 122 8.55 -4.30 -13.47
N ARG A 123 9.13 -5.46 -13.13
CA ARG A 123 9.79 -6.35 -14.07
C ARG A 123 8.74 -7.18 -14.80
N GLN A 124 8.82 -7.21 -16.13
CA GLN A 124 8.08 -8.17 -16.93
C GLN A 124 8.63 -9.59 -16.71
N VAL A 125 7.74 -10.52 -16.35
CA VAL A 125 8.03 -11.95 -16.20
C VAL A 125 7.42 -12.74 -17.36
N SER A 126 6.24 -12.32 -17.83
CA SER A 126 5.59 -12.84 -19.03
C SER A 126 4.80 -11.73 -19.71
N SER A 127 4.14 -12.01 -20.84
CA SER A 127 3.32 -11.04 -21.57
C SER A 127 2.20 -10.42 -20.72
N TYR A 128 1.77 -11.09 -19.65
CA TYR A 128 0.63 -10.66 -18.81
C TYR A 128 1.01 -10.48 -17.33
N PHE A 129 2.22 -10.82 -16.94
CA PHE A 129 2.62 -10.80 -15.53
C PHE A 129 3.84 -9.91 -15.31
N ASN A 130 3.65 -8.91 -14.47
CA ASN A 130 4.72 -8.09 -13.92
C ASN A 130 4.98 -8.52 -12.48
N ARG A 131 6.24 -8.41 -12.05
CA ARG A 131 6.65 -8.63 -10.66
C ARG A 131 7.35 -7.38 -10.15
N PRO A 132 6.88 -6.77 -9.05
CA PRO A 132 7.54 -5.63 -8.46
C PRO A 132 8.90 -6.05 -7.91
N VAL A 133 9.91 -5.21 -8.15
CA VAL A 133 11.26 -5.36 -7.61
C VAL A 133 11.55 -4.12 -6.78
N SER A 134 11.94 -4.32 -5.52
CA SER A 134 12.25 -3.21 -4.61
C SER A 134 13.42 -2.39 -5.15
N SER A 135 13.31 -1.08 -4.97
CA SER A 135 14.29 -0.10 -5.41
C SER A 135 14.50 0.94 -4.31
N SER A 136 15.67 1.57 -4.31
CA SER A 136 15.89 2.75 -3.47
C SER A 136 15.12 3.95 -4.02
N ARG A 137 14.84 4.95 -3.18
CA ARG A 137 14.26 6.22 -3.63
C ARG A 137 15.08 6.89 -4.74
N SER A 138 16.41 6.88 -4.61
CA SER A 138 17.32 7.47 -5.60
C SER A 138 17.24 6.74 -6.94
N GLU A 139 17.16 5.42 -6.90
CA GLU A 139 16.98 4.59 -8.10
C GLU A 139 15.64 4.87 -8.78
N PHE A 140 14.55 4.93 -8.01
CA PHE A 140 13.23 5.30 -8.52
C PHE A 140 13.24 6.66 -9.21
N ILE A 141 13.83 7.68 -8.57
CA ILE A 141 13.96 9.03 -9.14
C ILE A 141 14.80 9.01 -10.41
N ASN A 142 15.88 8.23 -10.45
CA ASN A 142 16.72 8.12 -11.64
C ASN A 142 15.96 7.50 -12.82
N LEU A 143 15.18 6.44 -12.58
CA LEU A 143 14.31 5.84 -13.60
C LEU A 143 13.29 6.86 -14.12
N LEU A 144 12.67 7.61 -13.21
CA LEU A 144 11.69 8.64 -13.54
C LEU A 144 12.28 9.78 -14.40
N ARG A 145 13.56 10.11 -14.21
CA ARG A 145 14.26 11.12 -15.03
C ARG A 145 14.66 10.62 -16.42
N GLN A 146 14.84 9.31 -16.57
CA GLN A 146 15.35 8.69 -17.79
C GLN A 146 14.24 8.20 -18.72
N HIS A 147 13.04 7.93 -18.18
CA HIS A 147 11.96 7.31 -18.91
C HIS A 147 10.64 8.04 -18.68
N GLU A 148 9.75 7.98 -19.67
CA GLU A 148 8.42 8.55 -19.56
C GLU A 148 7.43 7.54 -19.00
N PHE A 149 6.60 7.99 -18.07
CA PHE A 149 5.55 7.19 -17.45
C PHE A 149 4.19 7.85 -17.63
N THR A 150 3.14 7.02 -17.60
CA THR A 150 1.76 7.47 -17.70
C THR A 150 1.19 7.66 -16.30
N ASP A 151 0.67 8.86 -16.04
CA ASP A 151 0.02 9.23 -14.77
C ASP A 151 -1.41 8.65 -14.67
N LEU A 152 -1.50 7.33 -14.73
CA LEU A 152 -2.71 6.56 -14.48
C LEU A 152 -2.57 5.92 -13.10
N GLN A 153 -2.98 6.66 -12.07
CA GLN A 153 -2.99 6.19 -10.69
C GLN A 153 -3.93 4.99 -10.55
N VAL A 154 -3.38 3.78 -10.58
CA VAL A 154 -4.14 2.54 -10.32
C VAL A 154 -3.70 1.99 -8.97
N PRO A 155 -4.39 2.33 -7.86
CA PRO A 155 -4.02 1.83 -6.56
C PRO A 155 -4.37 0.34 -6.42
N SER A 156 -3.45 -0.47 -5.91
CA SER A 156 -3.72 -1.83 -5.44
C SER A 156 -3.51 -1.92 -3.93
N TYR A 157 -4.21 -2.85 -3.29
CA TYR A 157 -4.24 -2.98 -1.83
C TYR A 157 -3.11 -3.87 -1.29
N PHE A 158 -2.57 -3.55 -0.11
CA PHE A 158 -1.75 -4.45 0.70
C PHE A 158 -1.95 -4.23 2.21
N THR A 159 -1.52 -5.18 3.03
CA THR A 159 -1.46 -5.05 4.50
C THR A 159 -0.05 -5.17 5.06
N GLU A 160 0.18 -4.53 6.20
CA GLU A 160 1.34 -4.79 7.07
C GLU A 160 0.86 -5.30 8.43
N GLU A 161 1.26 -6.51 8.82
CA GLU A 161 0.90 -7.10 10.11
C GLU A 161 1.54 -6.31 11.26
N VAL A 162 0.73 -5.87 12.21
CA VAL A 162 1.18 -5.26 13.45
C VAL A 162 1.29 -6.37 14.48
N LYS A 163 2.51 -6.84 14.71
CA LYS A 163 2.79 -7.78 15.79
C LYS A 163 2.48 -7.08 17.11
N SER A 164 1.54 -7.63 17.89
CA SER A 164 1.42 -7.27 19.29
C SER A 164 2.79 -7.49 19.94
N LYS A 165 3.25 -6.51 20.73
CA LYS A 165 4.32 -6.76 21.69
C LYS A 165 3.75 -7.73 22.72
N GLU A 166 3.79 -9.03 22.46
CA GLU A 166 3.64 -10.02 23.53
C GLU A 166 4.93 -10.03 24.35
N ASN A 167 4.81 -9.46 25.55
CA ASN A 167 5.56 -9.72 26.78
C ASN A 167 6.96 -10.34 26.62
N ASN A 168 7.95 -9.48 26.39
CA ASN A 168 9.29 -9.72 26.94
C ASN A 168 9.28 -9.20 28.38
N ASP A 169 8.54 -9.87 29.27
CA ASP A 169 8.72 -9.75 30.71
C ASP A 169 8.91 -11.16 31.27
N ILE A 170 10.19 -11.45 31.57
CA ILE A 170 10.77 -12.46 32.48
C ILE A 170 10.77 -13.91 32.00
#